data_AF-A0A8T3SG89-F1
#
_entry.id   AF-A0A8T3SG89-F1
#
_cell.length_a   1.000
_cell.length_b   1.000
_cell.length_c   1.000
_cell.angle_alpha   90.00
_cell.angle_beta   90.00
_cell.angle_gamma   90.00
#
_symmetry.space_group_name_H-M   'P 1'
#
loop_
_entity.id
_entity.type
_entity.pdbx_description
1 polymer ?
#
loop_
_entity_poly.entity_id
_entity_poly.type
_entity_poly.pdbx_seq_one_letter_code
_entity_poly.pdbx_strand_id
1 'polypeptide(L)'
;AKGDEEGTSYELPYLGKFSWENAVAHPSTGDRTVVIGLDDSTPGQVYVYRGDKQDAGNPVERAGLDGGELYGIKVIGVPAEDREAGIGASSQPFELAPLGDVSDMTGAELETASATAGVTQFLRPEDGAWDPTDPDAFYFVTTDRFNSVKRPGQAPTLNQPPDQEGRSRLWRLDFQDATQPESGGTITELLDGGTGLQRHQMFDNLTVAHDGRVLIQEDPGNQPWSARIWEYDPAKMSLRVVARHDSDRFGNDKGRLPLPPFTVDEESSGIIDASNVIGQDWFVLDVQAHYPLADPTLVEGGQLLVMYAP
;
A
#
# COMPACT_ATOMS: atom_id res chain seq x y z
N ALA A 1 6.66 14.11 21.97
CA ALA A 1 7.97 13.55 22.35
C ALA A 1 8.59 14.43 23.43
N LYS A 2 9.46 13.91 24.30
CA LYS A 2 10.28 14.72 25.23
C LYS A 2 11.75 14.46 24.91
N GLY A 3 12.61 15.46 24.95
CA GLY A 3 14.05 15.32 24.67
C GLY A 3 14.62 16.56 23.97
N ASP A 4 15.91 16.52 23.65
CA ASP A 4 16.64 17.67 23.09
C ASP A 4 16.13 18.10 21.71
N GLU A 5 15.44 17.20 20.98
CA GLU A 5 14.84 17.45 19.66
C GLU A 5 13.31 17.64 19.71
N GLU A 6 12.75 17.93 20.89
CA GLU A 6 11.31 18.17 21.03
C GLU A 6 10.84 19.36 20.18
N GLY A 7 9.86 19.10 19.30
CA GLY A 7 9.33 20.12 18.39
C GLY A 7 10.15 20.29 17.10
N THR A 8 11.21 19.50 16.90
CA THR A 8 11.97 19.47 15.64
C THR A 8 11.32 18.48 14.67
N SER A 9 11.12 18.91 13.42
CA SER A 9 10.77 18.06 12.29
C SER A 9 11.92 18.07 11.28
N TYR A 10 12.16 16.93 10.64
CA TYR A 10 13.16 16.77 9.58
C TYR A 10 12.46 16.40 8.28
N GLU A 11 12.97 16.93 7.17
CA GLU A 11 12.64 16.42 5.84
C GLU A 11 13.64 15.30 5.48
N LEU A 12 13.18 14.30 4.73
CA LEU A 12 13.99 13.15 4.31
C LEU A 12 14.20 13.19 2.78
N PRO A 13 14.95 14.18 2.25
CA PRO A 13 15.00 14.41 0.80
C PRO A 13 15.61 13.25 0.01
N TYR A 14 16.50 12.47 0.64
CA TYR A 14 17.13 11.30 0.04
C TYR A 14 16.16 10.13 -0.25
N LEU A 15 14.96 10.13 0.37
CA LEU A 15 13.91 9.15 0.04
C LEU A 15 13.21 9.48 -1.29
N GLY A 16 13.40 10.68 -1.84
CA GLY A 16 12.76 11.14 -3.07
C GLY A 16 11.45 11.88 -2.85
N LYS A 17 11.03 12.62 -3.89
CA LYS A 17 9.76 13.38 -3.93
C LYS A 17 8.83 12.74 -4.94
N PHE A 18 7.74 12.15 -4.47
CA PHE A 18 6.67 11.56 -5.29
C PHE A 18 5.37 11.59 -4.47
N SER A 19 4.29 11.02 -4.99
CA SER A 19 2.99 10.97 -4.31
C SER A 19 3.04 9.86 -3.25
N TRP A 20 3.70 10.16 -2.12
CA TRP A 20 3.89 9.19 -1.05
C TRP A 20 2.57 8.65 -0.53
N GLU A 21 2.39 7.33 -0.63
CA GLU A 21 1.43 6.59 0.20
C GLU A 21 2.07 6.26 1.55
N ASN A 22 3.10 5.40 1.55
CA ASN A 22 3.80 5.04 2.78
C ASN A 22 5.32 4.91 2.63
N ALA A 23 6.02 4.98 3.77
CA ALA A 23 7.47 4.82 3.89
C ALA A 23 7.79 3.72 4.92
N VAL A 24 8.17 2.54 4.43
CA VAL A 24 8.25 1.32 5.23
C VAL A 24 9.68 0.90 5.45
N ALA A 25 10.23 1.27 6.61
CA ALA A 25 11.56 0.86 7.03
C ALA A 25 11.60 -0.65 7.33
N HIS A 26 12.60 -1.33 6.80
CA HIS A 26 12.86 -2.74 7.12
C HIS A 26 13.35 -2.87 8.58
N PRO A 27 12.76 -3.77 9.39
CA PRO A 27 12.99 -3.79 10.83
C PRO A 27 14.38 -4.32 11.25
N SER A 28 15.07 -5.08 10.39
CA SER A 28 16.30 -5.80 10.78
C SER A 28 17.41 -5.82 9.72
N THR A 29 17.86 -4.65 9.24
CA THR A 29 18.98 -4.51 8.27
C THR A 29 20.37 -4.30 8.87
N GLY A 30 20.52 -4.39 10.20
CA GLY A 30 21.80 -4.16 10.88
C GLY A 30 22.27 -2.71 10.74
N ASP A 31 23.51 -2.51 10.27
CA ASP A 31 24.13 -1.19 10.14
C ASP A 31 23.57 -0.35 8.98
N ARG A 32 22.78 -0.96 8.10
CA ARG A 32 22.11 -0.27 6.99
C ARG A 32 20.69 0.12 7.35
N THR A 33 20.14 1.10 6.68
CA THR A 33 18.71 1.44 6.71
C THR A 33 18.15 1.25 5.33
N VAL A 34 17.13 0.39 5.22
CA VAL A 34 16.39 0.15 3.97
C VAL A 34 14.95 0.59 4.18
N VAL A 35 14.44 1.41 3.27
CA VAL A 35 13.06 1.92 3.31
C VAL A 35 12.43 1.70 1.95
N ILE A 36 11.25 1.08 1.91
CA ILE A 36 10.44 1.01 0.71
C ILE A 36 9.47 2.18 0.70
N GLY A 37 9.39 2.88 -0.43
CA GLY A 37 8.45 3.96 -0.67
C GLY A 37 7.51 3.65 -1.83
N LEU A 38 6.23 3.94 -1.64
CA LEU A 38 5.16 3.59 -2.57
C LEU A 38 4.55 4.89 -3.11
N ASP A 39 4.59 5.05 -4.43
CA ASP A 39 4.11 6.23 -5.14
C ASP A 39 2.68 5.99 -5.66
N ASP A 40 1.67 6.52 -4.97
CA ASP A 40 0.28 6.53 -5.42
C ASP A 40 0.09 7.58 -6.54
N SER A 41 0.68 7.28 -7.69
CA SER A 41 0.51 8.03 -8.92
C SER A 41 -0.07 7.14 -10.01
N THR A 42 -0.67 7.73 -11.04
CA THR A 42 -1.21 7.00 -12.20
C THR A 42 -0.35 7.22 -13.45
N PRO A 43 0.55 6.28 -13.81
CA PRO A 43 1.07 5.19 -12.96
C PRO A 43 2.09 5.72 -11.94
N GLY A 44 2.52 4.87 -11.00
CA GLY A 44 3.51 5.20 -9.98
C GLY A 44 4.54 4.09 -9.83
N GLN A 45 5.58 4.30 -9.05
CA GLN A 45 6.66 3.32 -8.86
C GLN A 45 6.81 2.85 -7.41
N VAL A 46 7.56 1.74 -7.26
CA VAL A 46 8.02 1.25 -5.96
C VAL A 46 9.51 1.57 -5.85
N TYR A 47 9.85 2.36 -4.84
CA TYR A 47 11.21 2.82 -4.58
C TYR A 47 11.83 2.09 -3.38
N VAL A 48 13.14 1.90 -3.43
CA VAL A 48 13.93 1.32 -2.34
C VAL A 48 15.06 2.29 -2.03
N TYR A 49 15.03 2.88 -0.84
CA TYR A 49 16.15 3.67 -0.32
C TYR A 49 17.10 2.77 0.47
N ARG A 50 18.40 3.02 0.33
CA ARG A 50 19.46 2.43 1.16
C ARG A 50 20.38 3.52 1.70
N GLY A 51 20.53 3.59 3.02
CA GLY A 51 21.54 4.40 3.70
C GLY A 51 22.33 3.61 4.75
N ASP A 52 23.40 4.21 5.25
CA ASP A 52 24.25 3.62 6.30
C ASP A 52 24.05 4.40 7.61
N LYS A 53 23.80 3.69 8.71
CA LYS A 53 23.64 4.29 10.04
C LYS A 53 24.95 4.91 10.51
N GLN A 54 24.85 5.97 11.31
CA GLN A 54 26.01 6.71 11.81
C GLN A 54 26.01 6.76 13.35
N ASP A 55 27.19 6.77 13.95
CA ASP A 55 27.36 6.91 15.42
C ASP A 55 27.18 8.36 15.91
N ALA A 56 27.22 9.33 14.99
CA ALA A 56 27.16 10.76 15.27
C ALA A 56 26.20 11.46 14.30
N GLY A 57 25.83 12.70 14.63
CA GLY A 57 24.85 13.48 13.87
C GLY A 57 23.50 13.59 14.58
N ASN A 58 22.56 14.25 13.90
CA ASN A 58 21.17 14.36 14.32
C ASN A 58 20.47 12.97 14.23
N PRO A 59 19.23 12.81 14.71
CA PRO A 59 18.53 11.54 14.67
C PRO A 59 18.37 10.92 13.26
N VAL A 60 18.18 11.75 12.22
CA VAL A 60 18.03 11.29 10.82
C VAL A 60 19.36 10.78 10.26
N GLU A 61 20.45 11.52 10.47
CA GLU A 61 21.80 11.10 10.07
C GLU A 61 22.20 9.79 10.76
N ARG A 62 21.98 9.69 12.08
CA ARG A 62 22.26 8.47 12.83
C ARG A 62 21.40 7.29 12.41
N ALA A 63 20.15 7.54 12.02
CA ALA A 63 19.27 6.53 11.47
C ALA A 63 19.65 6.10 10.05
N GLY A 64 20.66 6.71 9.42
CA GLY A 64 21.06 6.40 8.05
C GLY A 64 19.98 6.76 7.03
N LEU A 65 19.23 7.84 7.29
CA LEU A 65 18.20 8.41 6.40
C LEU A 65 18.71 9.67 5.66
N ASP A 66 20.01 9.92 5.75
CA ASP A 66 20.74 11.02 5.12
C ASP A 66 21.94 10.47 4.33
N GLY A 67 22.22 11.02 3.14
CA GLY A 67 23.39 10.64 2.34
C GLY A 67 23.34 9.24 1.70
N GLY A 68 22.15 8.64 1.63
CA GLY A 68 21.95 7.33 0.99
C GLY A 68 21.60 7.42 -0.49
N GLU A 69 21.26 6.28 -1.08
CA GLU A 69 20.91 6.16 -2.50
C GLU A 69 19.47 5.66 -2.66
N LEU A 70 18.75 6.22 -3.64
CA LEU A 70 17.44 5.75 -4.05
C LEU A 70 17.57 4.81 -5.26
N TYR A 71 16.74 3.78 -5.27
CA TYR A 71 16.58 2.82 -6.34
C TYR A 71 15.10 2.67 -6.68
N GLY A 72 14.79 2.24 -7.91
CA GLY A 72 13.44 1.83 -8.29
C GLY A 72 13.37 0.33 -8.61
N ILE A 73 12.26 -0.32 -8.26
CA ILE A 73 11.99 -1.71 -8.64
C ILE A 73 11.80 -1.79 -10.16
N LYS A 74 12.65 -2.58 -10.83
CA LYS A 74 12.59 -2.82 -12.27
C LYS A 74 12.38 -4.30 -12.54
N VAL A 75 11.16 -4.65 -12.91
CA VAL A 75 10.80 -6.00 -13.36
C VAL A 75 11.36 -6.20 -14.77
N ILE A 76 12.15 -7.26 -14.95
CA ILE A 76 12.94 -7.42 -16.19
C ILE A 76 12.02 -7.56 -17.40
N GLY A 77 12.13 -6.61 -18.34
CA GLY A 77 11.33 -6.58 -19.56
C GLY A 77 9.91 -6.05 -19.41
N VAL A 78 9.54 -5.52 -18.23
CA VAL A 78 8.20 -4.99 -17.94
C VAL A 78 8.32 -3.52 -17.54
N PRO A 79 8.25 -2.58 -18.50
CA PRO A 79 8.35 -1.14 -18.20
C PRO A 79 7.10 -0.61 -17.49
N ALA A 80 5.95 -1.26 -17.67
CA ALA A 80 4.70 -0.91 -17.01
C ALA A 80 3.87 -2.18 -16.76
N GLU A 81 3.16 -2.20 -15.64
CA GLU A 81 2.12 -3.18 -15.33
C GLU A 81 1.01 -3.09 -16.39
N ASP A 82 0.72 -4.21 -17.04
CA ASP A 82 -0.44 -4.32 -17.90
C ASP A 82 -1.68 -4.60 -17.05
N ARG A 83 -2.77 -3.88 -17.30
CA ARG A 83 -3.97 -4.04 -16.50
C ARG A 83 -4.58 -5.43 -16.63
N GLU A 84 -4.56 -6.04 -17.80
CA GLU A 84 -5.12 -7.39 -17.99
C GLU A 84 -4.12 -8.47 -17.57
N ALA A 85 -2.86 -8.35 -18.00
CA ALA A 85 -1.84 -9.38 -17.89
C ALA A 85 -0.87 -9.22 -16.71
N GLY A 86 -1.00 -8.15 -15.91
CA GLY A 86 -0.08 -7.84 -14.82
C GLY A 86 1.34 -7.62 -15.35
N ILE A 87 2.30 -8.40 -14.82
CA ILE A 87 3.70 -8.42 -15.28
C ILE A 87 3.96 -9.48 -16.37
N GLY A 88 2.92 -9.99 -17.03
CA GLY A 88 2.99 -10.96 -18.12
C GLY A 88 3.24 -12.41 -17.70
N ALA A 89 3.50 -12.65 -16.40
CA ALA A 89 3.60 -13.95 -15.76
C ALA A 89 3.22 -13.81 -14.28
N SER A 90 2.94 -14.93 -13.60
CA SER A 90 2.65 -14.89 -12.16
C SER A 90 3.85 -14.47 -11.32
N SER A 91 5.06 -14.60 -11.85
CA SER A 91 6.30 -14.26 -11.15
C SER A 91 7.41 -13.92 -12.14
N GLN A 92 8.22 -12.92 -11.81
CA GLN A 92 9.33 -12.43 -12.64
C GLN A 92 10.51 -11.97 -11.79
N PRO A 93 11.75 -12.07 -12.28
CA PRO A 93 12.88 -11.43 -11.63
C PRO A 93 12.75 -9.89 -11.71
N PHE A 94 13.18 -9.22 -10.65
CA PHE A 94 13.41 -7.77 -10.66
C PHE A 94 14.88 -7.46 -10.32
N GLU A 95 15.33 -6.32 -10.83
CA GLU A 95 16.57 -5.66 -10.41
C GLU A 95 16.24 -4.31 -9.79
N LEU A 96 17.19 -3.75 -9.04
CA LEU A 96 17.09 -2.37 -8.57
C LEU A 96 17.77 -1.44 -9.58
N ALA A 97 16.99 -0.57 -10.19
CA ALA A 97 17.52 0.47 -11.05
C ALA A 97 18.08 1.62 -10.19
N PRO A 98 19.38 1.93 -10.25
CA PRO A 98 19.98 2.97 -9.42
C PRO A 98 19.55 4.36 -9.89
N LEU A 99 19.02 5.17 -8.97
CA LEU A 99 18.71 6.59 -9.19
C LEU A 99 19.72 7.49 -8.47
N GLY A 100 20.42 6.96 -7.46
CA GLY A 100 21.51 7.62 -6.76
C GLY A 100 21.02 8.63 -5.73
N ASP A 101 21.75 9.73 -5.57
CA ASP A 101 21.32 10.85 -4.74
C ASP A 101 20.23 11.66 -5.46
N VAL A 102 19.03 11.64 -4.88
CA VAL A 102 17.84 12.32 -5.39
C VAL A 102 17.42 13.52 -4.53
N SER A 103 18.23 13.90 -3.53
CA SER A 103 17.86 14.88 -2.50
C SER A 103 17.48 16.26 -3.05
N ASP A 104 18.11 16.66 -4.16
CA ASP A 104 17.85 17.92 -4.85
C ASP A 104 16.82 17.81 -5.99
N MET A 105 16.29 16.62 -6.29
CA MET A 105 15.32 16.43 -7.37
C MET A 105 13.92 16.91 -6.98
N THR A 106 13.21 17.48 -7.95
CA THR A 106 11.75 17.60 -7.92
C THR A 106 11.10 16.26 -8.29
N GLY A 107 9.81 16.09 -8.00
CA GLY A 107 9.11 14.84 -8.38
C GLY A 107 9.03 14.61 -9.89
N ALA A 108 8.93 15.68 -10.69
CA ALA A 108 8.96 15.55 -12.15
C ALA A 108 10.35 15.11 -12.68
N GLU A 109 11.43 15.55 -12.04
CA GLU A 109 12.79 15.11 -12.36
C GLU A 109 13.00 13.65 -11.96
N LEU A 110 12.52 13.25 -10.77
CA LEU A 110 12.58 11.86 -10.31
C LEU A 110 11.77 10.92 -11.22
N GLU A 111 10.57 11.31 -11.65
CA GLU A 111 9.76 10.55 -12.62
C GLU A 111 10.53 10.37 -13.94
N THR A 112 11.12 11.45 -14.45
CA THR A 112 11.90 11.41 -15.70
C THR A 112 13.12 10.49 -15.57
N ALA A 113 13.84 10.55 -14.44
CA ALA A 113 14.97 9.68 -14.16
C ALA A 113 14.54 8.21 -14.05
N SER A 114 13.42 7.94 -13.36
CA SER A 114 12.84 6.60 -13.18
C SER A 114 12.46 5.97 -14.53
N ALA A 115 11.75 6.72 -15.37
CA ALA A 115 11.39 6.28 -16.72
C ALA A 115 12.64 6.02 -17.60
N THR A 116 13.67 6.86 -17.47
CA THR A 116 14.93 6.69 -18.21
C THR A 116 15.69 5.44 -17.75
N ALA A 117 15.68 5.14 -16.45
CA ALA A 117 16.31 3.95 -15.88
C ALA A 117 15.49 2.67 -16.12
N GLY A 118 14.25 2.81 -16.59
CA GLY A 118 13.33 1.71 -16.88
C GLY A 118 12.71 1.11 -15.62
N VAL A 119 12.55 1.89 -14.56
CA VAL A 119 11.78 1.50 -13.36
C VAL A 119 10.36 1.13 -13.79
N THR A 120 9.82 0.04 -13.24
CA THR A 120 8.48 -0.43 -13.62
C THR A 120 7.41 0.51 -13.07
N GLN A 121 6.53 0.96 -13.96
CA GLN A 121 5.33 1.73 -13.62
C GLN A 121 4.18 0.80 -13.24
N PHE A 122 3.74 0.84 -11.99
CA PHE A 122 2.64 0.06 -11.43
C PHE A 122 1.34 0.88 -11.41
N LEU A 123 0.20 0.18 -11.31
CA LEU A 123 -1.13 0.80 -11.31
C LEU A 123 -1.49 1.37 -9.93
N ARG A 124 -0.84 2.47 -9.54
CA ARG A 124 -1.03 3.14 -8.25
C ARG A 124 -0.66 2.22 -7.07
N PRO A 125 0.63 2.01 -6.79
CA PRO A 125 1.10 1.45 -5.53
C PRO A 125 0.44 2.16 -4.35
N GLU A 126 -0.24 1.40 -3.50
CA GLU A 126 -0.73 1.88 -2.21
C GLU A 126 0.16 1.29 -1.11
N ASP A 127 -0.38 0.99 0.06
CA ASP A 127 0.35 0.50 1.22
C ASP A 127 1.14 -0.79 0.97
N GLY A 128 2.08 -1.03 1.89
CA GLY A 128 2.95 -2.19 1.90
C GLY A 128 3.52 -2.47 3.29
N ALA A 129 3.98 -3.70 3.50
CA ALA A 129 4.51 -4.16 4.77
C ALA A 129 5.54 -5.29 4.59
N TRP A 130 6.58 -5.26 5.42
CA TRP A 130 7.54 -6.37 5.54
C TRP A 130 6.89 -7.56 6.25
N ASP A 131 7.24 -8.77 5.82
CA ASP A 131 6.78 -10.00 6.47
C ASP A 131 7.59 -10.26 7.76
N PRO A 132 6.97 -10.28 8.95
CA PRO A 132 7.67 -10.55 10.19
C PRO A 132 8.16 -12.01 10.31
N THR A 133 7.69 -12.91 9.43
CA THR A 133 8.08 -14.33 9.38
C THR A 133 9.16 -14.61 8.33
N ASP A 134 9.41 -13.67 7.43
CA ASP A 134 10.38 -13.77 6.33
C ASP A 134 11.01 -12.39 6.07
N PRO A 135 12.22 -12.11 6.60
CA PRO A 135 12.83 -10.78 6.53
C PRO A 135 13.13 -10.35 5.09
N ASP A 136 13.19 -11.27 4.13
CA ASP A 136 13.47 -10.93 2.73
C ASP A 136 12.19 -10.68 1.92
N ALA A 137 11.01 -10.76 2.54
CA ALA A 137 9.72 -10.61 1.88
C ALA A 137 9.00 -9.30 2.22
N PHE A 138 8.52 -8.60 1.18
CA PHE A 138 7.70 -7.41 1.30
C PHE A 138 6.42 -7.55 0.48
N TYR A 139 5.29 -7.19 1.08
CA TYR A 139 4.00 -7.16 0.41
C TYR A 139 3.61 -5.73 0.09
N PHE A 140 3.01 -5.50 -1.07
CA PHE A 140 2.36 -4.22 -1.39
C PHE A 140 1.14 -4.45 -2.26
N VAL A 141 0.24 -3.49 -2.30
CA VAL A 141 -0.93 -3.53 -3.18
C VAL A 141 -0.86 -2.45 -4.25
N THR A 142 -1.59 -2.70 -5.34
CA THR A 142 -1.94 -1.65 -6.29
C THR A 142 -3.45 -1.45 -6.25
N THR A 143 -3.91 -0.19 -6.16
CA THR A 143 -5.35 0.12 -6.13
C THR A 143 -5.96 0.15 -7.53
N ASP A 144 -5.19 0.58 -8.55
CA ASP A 144 -5.65 0.91 -9.90
C ASP A 144 -6.88 1.84 -9.88
N ARG A 145 -8.05 1.29 -10.20
CA ARG A 145 -9.31 2.00 -10.29
C ARG A 145 -10.45 1.04 -10.05
N PHE A 146 -11.61 1.58 -9.71
CA PHE A 146 -12.78 0.76 -9.49
C PHE A 146 -13.19 -0.01 -10.77
N ASN A 147 -13.51 -1.29 -10.62
CA ASN A 147 -14.00 -2.12 -11.72
C ASN A 147 -15.53 -2.16 -11.75
N SER A 148 -16.18 -1.44 -12.67
CA SER A 148 -17.65 -1.42 -12.78
C SER A 148 -18.23 -2.72 -13.36
N VAL A 149 -17.42 -3.54 -14.06
CA VAL A 149 -17.83 -4.86 -14.57
C VAL A 149 -18.10 -5.86 -13.44
N LYS A 150 -17.49 -5.70 -12.26
CA LYS A 150 -17.78 -6.52 -11.06
C LYS A 150 -19.18 -6.27 -10.46
N ARG A 151 -19.91 -5.26 -10.94
CA ARG A 151 -21.28 -4.89 -10.49
C ARG A 151 -22.28 -4.86 -11.66
N PRO A 152 -22.55 -6.00 -12.33
CA PRO A 152 -23.42 -5.99 -13.50
C PRO A 152 -24.85 -5.56 -13.13
N GLY A 153 -25.42 -4.64 -13.91
CA GLY A 153 -26.81 -4.18 -13.77
C GLY A 153 -27.04 -3.01 -12.81
N GLN A 154 -25.98 -2.43 -12.23
CA GLN A 154 -26.09 -1.16 -11.49
C GLN A 154 -25.96 0.04 -12.42
N ALA A 155 -26.66 1.14 -12.10
CA ALA A 155 -26.57 2.38 -12.86
C ALA A 155 -25.16 2.98 -12.73
N PRO A 156 -24.57 3.54 -13.81
CA PRO A 156 -23.30 4.23 -13.74
C PRO A 156 -23.41 5.46 -12.81
N THR A 157 -22.36 5.74 -12.05
CA THR A 157 -22.21 6.96 -11.24
C THR A 157 -21.40 8.01 -12.02
N LEU A 158 -21.41 9.28 -11.58
CA LEU A 158 -20.75 10.38 -12.31
C LEU A 158 -19.24 10.14 -12.54
N ASN A 159 -18.60 9.38 -11.65
CA ASN A 159 -17.17 9.05 -11.71
C ASN A 159 -16.91 7.64 -12.23
N GLN A 160 -17.90 6.99 -12.87
CA GLN A 160 -17.75 5.64 -13.41
C GLN A 160 -18.37 5.48 -14.79
N PRO A 161 -17.54 5.34 -15.83
CA PRO A 161 -18.04 4.84 -17.10
C PRO A 161 -18.58 3.41 -16.94
N PRO A 162 -19.67 3.05 -17.66
CA PRO A 162 -20.08 1.66 -17.77
C PRO A 162 -18.92 0.84 -18.36
N ASP A 163 -18.81 -0.42 -17.94
CA ASP A 163 -17.83 -1.38 -18.45
C ASP A 163 -16.34 -0.99 -18.21
N GLN A 164 -16.05 -0.23 -17.16
CA GLN A 164 -14.69 0.05 -16.72
C GLN A 164 -14.08 -1.18 -16.06
N GLU A 165 -12.99 -1.67 -16.63
CA GLU A 165 -12.14 -2.68 -16.00
C GLU A 165 -11.06 -2.03 -15.12
N GLY A 166 -10.98 -2.53 -13.89
CA GLY A 166 -9.96 -2.22 -12.91
C GLY A 166 -9.42 -3.50 -12.28
N ARG A 167 -8.11 -3.50 -11.98
CA ARG A 167 -7.37 -4.67 -11.48
C ARG A 167 -6.47 -4.21 -10.34
N SER A 168 -7.07 -4.16 -9.15
CA SER A 168 -6.32 -4.01 -7.92
C SER A 168 -5.64 -5.33 -7.59
N ARG A 169 -4.39 -5.32 -7.13
CA ARG A 169 -3.57 -6.51 -6.95
C ARG A 169 -2.86 -6.55 -5.61
N LEU A 170 -2.50 -7.75 -5.19
CA LEU A 170 -1.53 -7.98 -4.12
C LEU A 170 -0.25 -8.53 -4.74
N TRP A 171 0.86 -7.89 -4.42
CA TRP A 171 2.20 -8.26 -4.85
C TRP A 171 3.03 -8.71 -3.67
N ARG A 172 3.98 -9.61 -3.93
CA ARG A 172 5.07 -9.96 -3.01
C ARG A 172 6.40 -9.78 -3.71
N LEU A 173 7.29 -9.02 -3.10
CA LEU A 173 8.71 -8.95 -3.44
C LEU A 173 9.46 -9.91 -2.53
N ASP A 174 10.21 -10.83 -3.13
CA ASP A 174 11.16 -11.71 -2.48
C ASP A 174 12.56 -11.23 -2.85
N PHE A 175 13.20 -10.48 -1.96
CA PHE A 175 14.59 -10.05 -2.13
C PHE A 175 15.53 -11.26 -2.03
N GLN A 176 16.66 -11.23 -2.73
CA GLN A 176 17.72 -12.22 -2.48
C GLN A 176 18.38 -12.01 -1.11
N ASP A 177 18.47 -10.74 -0.69
CA ASP A 177 18.91 -10.28 0.62
C ASP A 177 18.37 -8.85 0.81
N ALA A 178 17.38 -8.65 1.67
CA ALA A 178 16.77 -7.34 1.92
C ALA A 178 17.71 -6.36 2.64
N THR A 179 18.82 -6.83 3.22
CA THR A 179 19.88 -5.99 3.78
C THR A 179 20.87 -5.50 2.71
N GLN A 180 20.90 -6.18 1.57
CA GLN A 180 21.64 -5.85 0.34
C GLN A 180 20.67 -5.82 -0.85
N PRO A 181 19.66 -4.92 -0.84
CA PRO A 181 18.54 -4.99 -1.77
C PRO A 181 18.99 -4.78 -3.23
N GLU A 182 20.19 -4.24 -3.47
CA GLU A 182 20.87 -4.17 -4.77
C GLU A 182 21.04 -5.55 -5.46
N SER A 183 20.97 -6.65 -4.71
CA SER A 183 21.02 -8.02 -5.24
C SER A 183 19.76 -8.39 -6.05
N GLY A 184 18.73 -7.54 -6.03
CA GLY A 184 17.46 -7.77 -6.71
C GLY A 184 16.67 -8.91 -6.06
N GLY A 185 15.75 -9.49 -6.82
CA GLY A 185 14.83 -10.48 -6.28
C GLY A 185 13.84 -10.99 -7.30
N THR A 186 12.73 -11.51 -6.78
CA THR A 186 11.59 -11.98 -7.57
C THR A 186 10.34 -11.25 -7.11
N ILE A 187 9.52 -10.78 -8.05
CA ILE A 187 8.18 -10.26 -7.75
C ILE A 187 7.16 -11.33 -8.14
N THR A 188 6.14 -11.52 -7.32
CA THR A 188 5.04 -12.47 -7.55
C THR A 188 3.70 -11.76 -7.43
N GLU A 189 2.84 -11.92 -8.44
CA GLU A 189 1.43 -11.53 -8.38
C GLU A 189 0.66 -12.58 -7.57
N LEU A 190 0.12 -12.20 -6.41
CA LEU A 190 -0.61 -13.12 -5.52
C LEU A 190 -2.11 -13.05 -5.75
N LEU A 191 -2.65 -11.85 -6.02
CA LEU A 191 -4.05 -11.60 -6.31
C LEU A 191 -4.15 -10.65 -7.51
N ASP A 192 -5.04 -10.96 -8.45
CA ASP A 192 -5.17 -10.25 -9.74
C ASP A 192 -6.35 -9.25 -9.78
N GLY A 193 -7.21 -9.24 -8.76
CA GLY A 193 -8.43 -8.44 -8.76
C GLY A 193 -9.42 -8.84 -9.84
N GLY A 194 -9.44 -10.12 -10.23
CA GLY A 194 -10.36 -10.68 -11.22
C GLY A 194 -11.82 -10.78 -10.74
N THR A 195 -12.52 -11.81 -11.17
CA THR A 195 -13.93 -12.04 -10.80
C THR A 195 -14.07 -13.15 -9.74
N GLY A 196 -15.30 -13.44 -9.29
CA GLY A 196 -15.54 -14.53 -8.34
C GLY A 196 -15.02 -14.21 -6.94
N LEU A 197 -14.10 -15.04 -6.42
CA LEU A 197 -13.48 -14.84 -5.11
C LEU A 197 -12.48 -13.66 -5.12
N GLN A 198 -11.92 -13.30 -6.27
CA GLN A 198 -10.98 -12.19 -6.47
C GLN A 198 -11.67 -10.86 -6.77
N ARG A 199 -12.97 -10.75 -6.48
CA ARG A 199 -13.76 -9.53 -6.79
C ARG A 199 -13.47 -8.34 -5.87
N HIS A 200 -12.33 -8.32 -5.20
CA HIS A 200 -11.88 -7.19 -4.41
C HIS A 200 -11.72 -5.95 -5.30
N GLN A 201 -11.83 -4.76 -4.72
CA GLN A 201 -11.73 -3.48 -5.40
C GLN A 201 -10.75 -2.62 -4.65
N MET A 202 -9.87 -1.93 -5.40
CA MET A 202 -9.12 -0.79 -4.88
C MET A 202 -8.53 -1.07 -3.50
N PHE A 203 -7.72 -2.12 -3.41
CA PHE A 203 -6.90 -2.34 -2.24
C PHE A 203 -6.05 -1.12 -1.99
N ASP A 204 -6.03 -0.73 -0.73
CA ASP A 204 -5.39 0.47 -0.27
C ASP A 204 -4.48 0.08 0.90
N ASN A 205 -4.94 0.22 2.14
CA ASN A 205 -4.15 -0.08 3.32
C ASN A 205 -3.90 -1.58 3.53
N LEU A 206 -2.71 -1.96 4.05
CA LEU A 206 -2.40 -3.36 4.38
C LEU A 206 -1.45 -3.54 5.55
N THR A 207 -1.53 -4.71 6.18
CA THR A 207 -0.54 -5.18 7.16
C THR A 207 -0.25 -6.67 7.01
N VAL A 208 0.94 -7.08 7.45
CA VAL A 208 1.29 -8.51 7.59
C VAL A 208 1.28 -8.83 9.09
N ALA A 209 0.39 -9.74 9.48
CA ALA A 209 0.28 -10.21 10.85
C ALA A 209 1.54 -10.99 11.28
N HIS A 210 1.77 -11.12 12.59
CA HIS A 210 2.90 -11.86 13.16
C HIS A 210 3.06 -13.32 12.66
N ASP A 211 2.00 -13.92 12.11
CA ASP A 211 1.99 -15.28 11.56
C ASP A 211 2.07 -15.35 10.02
N GLY A 212 2.31 -14.21 9.36
CA GLY A 212 2.48 -14.09 7.92
C GLY A 212 1.17 -13.94 7.12
N ARG A 213 0.00 -13.92 7.78
CA ARG A 213 -1.26 -13.58 7.08
C ARG A 213 -1.27 -12.10 6.70
N VAL A 214 -1.79 -11.80 5.52
CA VAL A 214 -1.87 -10.43 5.00
C VAL A 214 -3.30 -9.93 5.11
N LEU A 215 -3.51 -8.82 5.79
CA LEU A 215 -4.81 -8.16 5.91
C LEU A 215 -4.82 -6.91 5.06
N ILE A 216 -5.88 -6.74 4.27
CA ILE A 216 -5.95 -5.74 3.20
C ILE A 216 -7.29 -5.03 3.26
N GLN A 217 -7.28 -3.71 3.25
CA GLN A 217 -8.45 -2.84 3.27
C GLN A 217 -8.76 -2.36 1.85
N GLU A 218 -10.04 -2.19 1.54
CA GLU A 218 -10.49 -1.55 0.29
C GLU A 218 -10.81 -0.07 0.56
N ASP A 219 -10.33 0.82 -0.31
CA ASP A 219 -10.89 2.16 -0.54
C ASP A 219 -11.57 2.19 -1.92
N PRO A 220 -12.87 1.88 -2.01
CA PRO A 220 -13.57 1.95 -3.28
C PRO A 220 -13.85 3.41 -3.72
N GLY A 221 -13.57 4.40 -2.88
CA GLY A 221 -14.09 5.76 -2.94
C GLY A 221 -15.62 5.80 -2.96
N ASN A 222 -16.18 6.95 -3.36
CA ASN A 222 -17.62 7.22 -3.44
C ASN A 222 -18.38 6.32 -4.45
N GLN A 223 -18.53 5.05 -4.11
CA GLN A 223 -19.08 4.01 -4.96
C GLN A 223 -20.07 3.16 -4.17
N PRO A 224 -21.20 2.75 -4.78
CA PRO A 224 -22.17 1.86 -4.12
C PRO A 224 -21.58 0.43 -3.97
N TRP A 225 -20.66 0.28 -3.05
CA TRP A 225 -19.85 -0.89 -2.76
C TRP A 225 -19.64 -0.92 -1.27
N SER A 226 -19.85 -2.08 -0.64
CA SER A 226 -19.53 -2.22 0.77
C SER A 226 -18.04 -2.53 0.87
N ALA A 227 -17.24 -1.54 1.26
CA ALA A 227 -15.80 -1.70 1.46
C ALA A 227 -15.51 -2.83 2.46
N ARG A 228 -14.50 -3.64 2.17
CA ARG A 228 -14.19 -4.87 2.91
C ARG A 228 -12.78 -4.86 3.44
N ILE A 229 -12.59 -5.67 4.47
CA ILE A 229 -11.28 -6.11 4.91
C ILE A 229 -11.14 -7.56 4.52
N TRP A 230 -10.07 -7.84 3.80
CA TRP A 230 -9.71 -9.14 3.30
C TRP A 230 -8.55 -9.70 4.11
N GLU A 231 -8.50 -11.03 4.21
CA GLU A 231 -7.34 -11.76 4.68
C GLU A 231 -6.87 -12.69 3.57
N TYR A 232 -5.60 -12.59 3.23
CA TYR A 232 -4.88 -13.53 2.40
C TYR A 232 -3.94 -14.38 3.25
N ASP A 233 -4.11 -15.70 3.15
CA ASP A 233 -3.21 -16.69 3.76
C ASP A 233 -2.24 -17.18 2.69
N PRO A 234 -0.95 -16.78 2.72
CA PRO A 234 0.03 -17.17 1.71
C PRO A 234 0.36 -18.67 1.74
N ALA A 235 0.26 -19.33 2.90
CA ALA A 235 0.53 -20.76 3.02
C ALA A 235 -0.58 -21.61 2.38
N LYS A 236 -1.83 -21.15 2.45
CA LYS A 236 -3.00 -21.80 1.84
C LYS A 236 -3.36 -21.27 0.46
N MET A 237 -2.74 -20.16 0.04
CA MET A 237 -3.09 -19.39 -1.16
C MET A 237 -4.60 -19.09 -1.23
N SER A 238 -5.17 -18.64 -0.10
CA SER A 238 -6.61 -18.43 0.03
C SER A 238 -6.94 -17.02 0.47
N LEU A 239 -7.98 -16.45 -0.14
CA LEU A 239 -8.51 -15.13 0.17
C LEU A 239 -9.91 -15.25 0.80
N ARG A 240 -10.16 -14.51 1.89
CA ARG A 240 -11.49 -14.41 2.51
C ARG A 240 -11.78 -12.99 2.97
N VAL A 241 -13.07 -12.66 3.11
CA VAL A 241 -13.52 -11.43 3.75
C VAL A 241 -13.59 -11.67 5.26
N VAL A 242 -12.94 -10.82 6.06
CA VAL A 242 -12.98 -10.87 7.53
C VAL A 242 -13.89 -9.80 8.12
N ALA A 243 -14.05 -8.66 7.43
CA ALA A 243 -14.99 -7.61 7.82
C ALA A 243 -15.55 -6.86 6.60
N ARG A 244 -16.65 -6.14 6.83
CA ARG A 244 -17.27 -5.23 5.86
C ARG A 244 -17.99 -4.11 6.62
N HIS A 245 -18.12 -2.96 5.97
CA HIS A 245 -18.95 -1.89 6.49
C HIS A 245 -20.42 -2.30 6.63
N ASP A 246 -21.11 -1.71 7.63
CA ASP A 246 -22.52 -1.97 7.89
C ASP A 246 -23.38 -1.42 6.75
N SER A 247 -23.91 -2.31 5.92
CA SER A 247 -24.71 -1.89 4.77
C SER A 247 -25.99 -1.15 5.15
N ASP A 248 -26.52 -1.29 6.36
CA ASP A 248 -27.68 -0.51 6.81
C ASP A 248 -27.32 0.98 7.03
N ARG A 249 -26.03 1.28 7.24
CA ARG A 249 -25.50 2.65 7.33
C ARG A 249 -25.00 3.13 5.98
N PHE A 250 -24.15 2.34 5.32
CA PHE A 250 -23.35 2.79 4.19
C PHE A 250 -23.90 2.35 2.81
N GLY A 251 -24.97 1.56 2.79
CA GLY A 251 -25.44 0.96 1.54
C GLY A 251 -24.57 -0.21 1.10
N ASN A 252 -24.74 -0.67 -0.16
CA ASN A 252 -23.94 -1.77 -0.70
C ASN A 252 -24.03 -1.92 -2.24
N ASP A 253 -23.27 -2.90 -2.72
CA ASP A 253 -23.23 -3.41 -4.10
C ASP A 253 -24.50 -4.17 -4.54
N LYS A 254 -25.57 -4.15 -3.75
CA LYS A 254 -26.87 -4.77 -4.06
C LYS A 254 -28.02 -3.76 -4.12
N GLY A 255 -27.70 -2.48 -4.21
CA GLY A 255 -28.68 -1.40 -4.35
C GLY A 255 -29.31 -0.93 -3.04
N ARG A 256 -28.76 -1.32 -1.88
CA ARG A 256 -29.12 -0.68 -0.62
C ARG A 256 -28.52 0.72 -0.61
N LEU A 257 -29.35 1.73 -0.30
CA LEU A 257 -28.92 3.11 -0.16
C LEU A 257 -28.39 3.36 1.26
N PRO A 258 -27.41 4.27 1.43
CA PRO A 258 -26.93 4.67 2.74
C PRO A 258 -28.02 5.43 3.53
N LEU A 259 -27.91 5.40 4.85
CA LEU A 259 -28.77 6.14 5.77
C LEU A 259 -28.05 7.40 6.26
N PRO A 260 -28.59 8.62 6.06
CA PRO A 260 -27.96 9.83 6.56
C PRO A 260 -27.66 9.77 8.08
N PRO A 261 -26.51 10.29 8.53
CA PRO A 261 -25.54 11.10 7.77
C PRO A 261 -24.53 10.29 6.95
N PHE A 262 -24.55 8.96 7.02
CA PHE A 262 -23.61 8.11 6.29
C PHE A 262 -23.84 8.21 4.77
N THR A 263 -22.76 8.00 4.03
CA THR A 263 -22.70 8.02 2.56
C THR A 263 -22.25 6.64 2.06
N VAL A 264 -21.99 6.51 0.75
CA VAL A 264 -21.30 5.34 0.16
C VAL A 264 -19.78 5.59 0.05
N ASP A 265 -19.31 6.65 0.69
CA ASP A 265 -17.93 7.11 0.67
C ASP A 265 -17.34 6.72 2.02
N GLU A 266 -17.23 5.41 2.23
CA GLU A 266 -16.67 4.83 3.44
C GLU A 266 -15.50 3.92 3.14
N GLU A 267 -14.51 4.00 4.00
CA GLU A 267 -13.32 3.17 3.94
C GLU A 267 -12.84 2.82 5.35
N SER A 268 -11.97 1.82 5.40
CA SER A 268 -11.22 1.53 6.61
C SER A 268 -9.75 1.73 6.31
N SER A 269 -9.01 2.31 7.25
CA SER A 269 -7.59 2.64 7.10
C SER A 269 -6.79 2.21 8.34
N GLY A 270 -5.47 2.31 8.26
CA GLY A 270 -4.53 2.17 9.36
C GLY A 270 -4.55 0.81 10.05
N ILE A 271 -4.70 -0.29 9.31
CA ILE A 271 -4.71 -1.63 9.93
C ILE A 271 -3.33 -2.04 10.46
N ILE A 272 -3.28 -2.38 11.75
CA ILE A 272 -2.05 -2.73 12.47
C ILE A 272 -2.28 -4.04 13.24
N ASP A 273 -1.34 -4.97 13.13
CA ASP A 273 -1.30 -6.15 14.00
C ASP A 273 -1.08 -5.74 15.47
N ALA A 274 -2.08 -6.03 16.30
CA ALA A 274 -2.07 -5.75 17.73
C ALA A 274 -1.82 -7.02 18.57
N SER A 275 -1.30 -8.08 17.96
CA SER A 275 -0.93 -9.36 18.60
C SER A 275 -0.14 -9.18 19.89
N ASN A 276 0.84 -8.28 19.89
CA ASN A 276 1.73 -8.01 21.03
C ASN A 276 1.13 -7.09 22.11
N VAL A 277 -0.01 -6.44 21.85
CA VAL A 277 -0.62 -5.46 22.76
C VAL A 277 -1.92 -5.97 23.34
N ILE A 278 -2.81 -6.50 22.50
CA ILE A 278 -4.16 -6.95 22.86
C ILE A 278 -4.23 -8.47 22.96
N GLY A 279 -3.58 -9.17 22.03
CA GLY A 279 -3.51 -10.62 21.97
C GLY A 279 -3.57 -11.13 20.53
N GLN A 280 -3.28 -12.40 20.33
CA GLN A 280 -3.25 -13.04 19.01
C GLN A 280 -4.54 -12.77 18.20
N ASP A 281 -4.40 -12.55 16.90
CA ASP A 281 -5.48 -12.28 15.93
C ASP A 281 -6.27 -10.99 16.15
N TRP A 282 -5.77 -10.07 16.99
CA TRP A 282 -6.35 -8.75 17.19
C TRP A 282 -5.64 -7.70 16.34
N PHE A 283 -6.44 -6.83 15.73
CA PHE A 283 -5.99 -5.73 14.89
C PHE A 283 -6.62 -4.42 15.35
N VAL A 284 -5.86 -3.33 15.24
CA VAL A 284 -6.36 -1.96 15.41
C VAL A 284 -6.40 -1.32 14.03
N LEU A 285 -7.46 -0.56 13.77
CA LEU A 285 -7.72 0.10 12.50
C LEU A 285 -8.75 1.21 12.74
N ASP A 286 -8.99 2.06 11.77
CA ASP A 286 -10.09 3.02 11.83
C ASP A 286 -11.05 2.88 10.66
N VAL A 287 -12.17 3.58 10.79
CA VAL A 287 -13.14 3.84 9.71
C VAL A 287 -13.11 5.33 9.44
N GLN A 288 -13.01 5.67 8.16
CA GLN A 288 -13.27 7.00 7.63
C GLN A 288 -14.61 6.94 6.89
N ALA A 289 -15.59 7.73 7.33
CA ALA A 289 -16.97 7.65 6.85
C ALA A 289 -17.37 8.80 5.90
N HIS A 290 -16.38 9.61 5.47
CA HIS A 290 -16.46 10.80 4.63
C HIS A 290 -17.82 11.53 4.64
N TYR A 291 -18.26 11.93 5.84
CA TYR A 291 -19.35 12.87 6.01
C TYR A 291 -18.90 14.05 6.88
N PRO A 292 -19.37 15.27 6.58
CA PRO A 292 -18.90 16.47 7.27
C PRO A 292 -19.37 16.49 8.73
N LEU A 293 -18.49 16.95 9.62
CA LEU A 293 -18.81 17.25 11.00
C LEU A 293 -18.99 18.75 11.21
N ALA A 294 -19.79 19.13 12.21
CA ALA A 294 -20.00 20.53 12.55
C ALA A 294 -18.75 21.17 13.18
N ASP A 295 -17.90 20.37 13.83
CA ASP A 295 -16.61 20.81 14.36
C ASP A 295 -15.55 20.73 13.25
N PRO A 296 -15.03 21.87 12.77
CA PRO A 296 -14.04 21.87 11.69
C PRO A 296 -12.70 21.26 12.11
N THR A 297 -12.46 21.04 13.40
CA THR A 297 -11.24 20.38 13.89
C THR A 297 -11.27 18.86 13.75
N LEU A 298 -12.45 18.26 13.59
CA LEU A 298 -12.60 16.81 13.44
C LEU A 298 -12.58 16.35 11.98
N VAL A 299 -12.61 17.29 11.03
CA VAL A 299 -12.63 17.07 9.56
C VAL A 299 -13.87 16.27 9.12
N GLU A 300 -13.93 14.97 9.41
CA GLU A 300 -14.98 14.03 8.98
C GLU A 300 -15.34 13.00 10.05
N GLY A 301 -16.46 12.29 9.83
CA GLY A 301 -16.86 11.18 10.67
C GLY A 301 -15.88 10.01 10.62
N GLY A 302 -15.59 9.40 11.76
CA GLY A 302 -14.77 8.21 11.83
C GLY A 302 -14.80 7.52 13.19
N GLN A 303 -14.18 6.35 13.28
CA GLN A 303 -14.12 5.59 14.51
C GLN A 303 -12.89 4.67 14.55
N LEU A 304 -12.12 4.72 15.63
CA LEU A 304 -11.12 3.69 15.94
C LEU A 304 -11.83 2.37 16.29
N LEU A 305 -11.43 1.30 15.63
CA LEU A 305 -11.93 -0.04 15.81
C LEU A 305 -10.85 -0.97 16.36
N VAL A 306 -11.31 -2.04 17.00
CA VAL A 306 -10.49 -3.18 17.36
C VAL A 306 -11.20 -4.41 16.78
N MET A 307 -10.53 -5.12 15.87
CA MET A 307 -11.08 -6.25 15.13
C MET A 307 -10.38 -7.54 15.54
N TYR A 308 -11.15 -8.60 15.76
CA TYR A 308 -10.64 -9.95 15.96
C TYR A 308 -10.83 -10.76 14.67
N ALA A 309 -9.74 -11.28 14.10
CA ALA A 309 -9.73 -12.03 12.84
C ALA A 309 -9.03 -13.41 13.00
N PRO A 310 -9.74 -14.40 13.59
CA PRO A 310 -9.22 -15.75 13.82
C PRO A 310 -9.22 -16.62 12.56
#